data_AF-A0A6I5H6R3-F1
#
_entry.id   AF-A0A6I5H6R3-F1
#
_cell.length_a   1.000
_cell.length_b   1.000
_cell.length_c   1.000
_cell.angle_alpha   90.00
_cell.angle_beta   90.00
_cell.angle_gamma   90.00
#
_symmetry.space_group_name_H-M   'P 1'
#
loop_
_entity.id
_entity.type
_entity.pdbx_description
1 polymer ?
#
loop_
_entity_poly.entity_id
_entity_poly.type
_entity_poly.pdbx_seq_one_letter_code
_entity_poly.pdbx_strand_id
1 'polypeptide(L)'
;MRRLRACLGAAAAVTLAAAGATALVAGSASGATTALDNRWYAAAPYLMPLDNDPPDASAIMDATGLKAFQLAFVLAPNGGGCTPTWGGTAPVSSDTAVQSVISTIRAKGGDVSVSIGGYGGTKLGQACADPASTAAAYQQVITRYGLHAIDFDLEEPEYENTAAIRNEIGAAKILQQNNPGLYVSVTTAGTADGTGWFGKQMLLEAKSQGFTPNNFSIMPFDGGFNGAASQTGALTNFNSILQSTFGWDQATAYAHEGFSGMNGRSDTGEYFTQADFQTVLDYATSHHMDRFTFWSLNRDRQCTPADNGGRTSGTCSSVAQNSWDFAKYSVKFAGVTPPTSTPTPTPTPTPTPTSCKTAWSATATYTAGNEVSYGKHNWKAKWWTQNEAPGASEWGPWQDEGAC
;
A
#
# COMPACT_ATOMS: atom_id res chain seq x y z
N MET A 1 1.37 18.77 -84.72
CA MET A 1 0.06 19.09 -85.35
C MET A 1 -0.97 18.11 -84.82
N ARG A 2 -2.22 18.43 -84.43
CA ARG A 2 -3.05 19.64 -84.14
C ARG A 2 -3.96 19.21 -82.95
N ARG A 3 -4.56 20.02 -82.07
CA ARG A 3 -4.58 21.47 -81.72
C ARG A 3 -5.17 21.55 -80.28
N LEU A 4 -4.87 22.57 -79.48
CA LEU A 4 -5.71 22.89 -78.30
C LEU A 4 -7.03 23.54 -78.71
N ARG A 5 -8.09 23.36 -77.91
CA ARG A 5 -8.97 24.44 -77.39
C ARG A 5 -9.94 23.92 -76.32
N ALA A 6 -10.24 24.77 -75.34
CA ALA A 6 -11.18 24.51 -74.23
C ALA A 6 -12.53 25.21 -74.46
N CYS A 7 -13.58 24.83 -73.70
CA CYS A 7 -14.33 25.74 -72.81
C CYS A 7 -15.64 25.13 -72.22
N LEU A 8 -15.82 25.32 -70.90
CA LEU A 8 -17.06 25.67 -70.17
C LEU A 8 -18.35 24.79 -70.26
N GLY A 9 -18.89 24.42 -69.09
CA GLY A 9 -20.27 23.88 -68.95
C GLY A 9 -20.59 23.37 -67.54
N ALA A 10 -21.40 24.11 -66.77
CA ALA A 10 -21.59 23.97 -65.32
C ALA A 10 -22.35 22.72 -64.81
N ALA A 11 -21.94 22.29 -63.60
CA ALA A 11 -22.74 21.84 -62.44
C ALA A 11 -24.05 21.04 -62.60
N ALA A 12 -24.09 19.87 -61.94
CA ALA A 12 -25.11 19.52 -60.93
C ALA A 12 -24.60 18.38 -60.03
N ALA A 13 -24.91 18.42 -58.73
CA ALA A 13 -24.56 17.39 -57.76
C ALA A 13 -25.75 16.47 -57.45
N VAL A 14 -25.46 15.24 -57.01
CA VAL A 14 -25.96 14.59 -55.78
C VAL A 14 -25.54 13.11 -55.82
N THR A 15 -24.65 12.72 -54.90
CA THR A 15 -24.32 11.32 -54.62
C THR A 15 -24.99 10.92 -53.30
N LEU A 16 -25.97 10.02 -53.34
CA LEU A 16 -26.48 9.37 -52.12
C LEU A 16 -25.48 8.28 -51.71
N ALA A 17 -24.77 8.51 -50.60
CA ALA A 17 -24.00 7.47 -49.93
C ALA A 17 -24.86 6.84 -48.81
N ALA A 18 -25.14 5.54 -48.91
CA ALA A 18 -25.82 4.82 -47.85
C ALA A 18 -24.80 4.44 -46.75
N ALA A 19 -24.87 5.13 -45.61
CA ALA A 19 -24.09 4.79 -44.43
C ALA A 19 -24.81 3.68 -43.63
N GLY A 20 -24.24 2.47 -43.61
CA GLY A 20 -24.68 1.41 -42.71
C GLY A 20 -24.22 1.69 -41.28
N ALA A 21 -25.16 1.92 -40.36
CA ALA A 21 -24.85 2.15 -38.96
C ALA A 21 -24.60 0.82 -38.23
N THR A 22 -23.33 0.45 -38.02
CA THR A 22 -22.96 -0.56 -37.02
C THR A 22 -23.14 0.03 -35.62
N ALA A 23 -24.19 -0.40 -34.93
CA ALA A 23 -24.41 -0.05 -33.53
C ALA A 23 -23.35 -0.73 -32.64
N LEU A 24 -22.36 0.05 -32.19
CA LEU A 24 -21.48 -0.34 -31.09
C LEU A 24 -22.33 -0.43 -29.82
N VAL A 25 -22.53 -1.64 -29.31
CA VAL A 25 -23.00 -1.83 -27.93
C VAL A 25 -21.88 -1.38 -27.02
N ALA A 26 -21.98 -0.14 -26.53
CA ALA A 26 -21.12 0.37 -25.47
C ALA A 26 -21.42 -0.43 -24.20
N GLY A 27 -20.64 -1.49 -23.96
CA GLY A 27 -20.61 -2.16 -22.68
C GLY A 27 -20.23 -1.14 -21.61
N SER A 28 -21.10 -0.94 -20.63
CA SER A 28 -20.86 0.02 -19.55
C SER A 28 -19.69 -0.47 -18.68
N ALA A 29 -18.50 0.06 -18.96
CA ALA A 29 -17.35 -0.07 -18.09
C ALA A 29 -17.60 0.75 -16.81
N SER A 30 -18.30 0.15 -15.85
CA SER A 30 -18.55 0.74 -14.54
C SER A 30 -17.23 0.94 -13.79
N GLY A 31 -16.83 2.20 -13.63
CA GLY A 31 -15.85 2.59 -12.59
C GLY A 31 -14.38 2.57 -12.99
N ALA A 32 -14.01 3.15 -14.14
CA ALA A 32 -12.67 3.72 -14.27
C ALA A 32 -12.60 4.97 -13.38
N THR A 33 -12.09 4.83 -12.15
CA THR A 33 -11.78 5.98 -11.28
C THR A 33 -10.64 6.77 -11.88
N THR A 34 -10.77 8.10 -11.95
CA THR A 34 -9.65 8.98 -12.32
C THR A 34 -8.50 8.77 -11.33
N ALA A 35 -7.28 8.60 -11.85
CA ALA A 35 -6.08 8.53 -11.02
C ALA A 35 -6.01 9.72 -10.05
N LEU A 36 -5.59 9.48 -8.82
CA LEU A 36 -5.24 10.55 -7.88
C LEU A 36 -4.02 11.33 -8.37
N ASP A 37 -3.84 12.54 -7.83
CA ASP A 37 -2.60 13.29 -7.98
C ASP A 37 -1.41 12.52 -7.37
N ASN A 38 -0.21 12.67 -7.95
CA ASN A 38 0.99 11.98 -7.49
C ASN A 38 1.32 12.21 -6.01
N ARG A 39 1.00 13.39 -5.43
CA ARG A 39 1.18 13.64 -4.00
C ARG A 39 0.36 12.69 -3.11
N TRP A 40 -0.76 12.13 -3.59
CA TRP A 40 -1.47 11.11 -2.85
C TRP A 40 -0.72 9.77 -2.85
N TYR A 41 -0.25 9.28 -4.00
CA TYR A 41 0.54 8.04 -4.05
C TYR A 41 1.85 8.17 -3.27
N ALA A 42 2.48 9.34 -3.35
CA ALA A 42 3.65 9.72 -2.57
C ALA A 42 3.33 10.10 -1.11
N ALA A 43 2.09 9.93 -0.65
CA ALA A 43 1.69 10.00 0.76
C ALA A 43 1.25 8.65 1.33
N ALA A 44 1.09 7.62 0.49
CA ALA A 44 0.32 6.42 0.82
C ALA A 44 1.00 5.56 1.89
N PRO A 45 0.47 5.49 3.13
CA PRO A 45 1.02 4.62 4.18
C PRO A 45 0.73 3.15 3.89
N TYR A 46 1.56 2.26 4.45
CA TYR A 46 1.45 0.82 4.20
C TYR A 46 0.22 0.24 4.89
N LEU A 47 -0.50 -0.64 4.18
CA LEU A 47 -1.59 -1.47 4.69
C LEU A 47 -1.32 -2.91 4.25
N MET A 48 -1.33 -3.84 5.19
CA MET A 48 -1.33 -5.28 4.90
C MET A 48 -2.78 -5.78 4.93
N PRO A 49 -3.46 -5.95 3.78
CA PRO A 49 -4.89 -6.30 3.75
C PRO A 49 -5.19 -7.75 4.19
N LEU A 50 -4.16 -8.60 4.35
CA LEU A 50 -4.30 -10.04 4.64
C LEU A 50 -3.60 -10.49 5.93
N ASP A 51 -2.97 -9.58 6.68
CA ASP A 51 -2.15 -9.92 7.85
C ASP A 51 -2.21 -8.82 8.93
N ASN A 52 -1.85 -9.18 10.16
CA ASN A 52 -1.76 -8.30 11.34
C ASN A 52 -3.00 -7.41 11.55
N ASP A 53 -4.17 -8.02 11.78
CA ASP A 53 -5.44 -7.34 12.12
C ASP A 53 -5.74 -6.12 11.20
N PRO A 54 -5.98 -6.36 9.89
CA PRO A 54 -6.18 -5.30 8.91
C PRO A 54 -7.38 -4.41 9.29
N PRO A 55 -7.18 -3.10 9.51
CA PRO A 55 -8.28 -2.19 9.78
C PRO A 55 -9.14 -1.97 8.54
N ASP A 56 -10.42 -1.65 8.75
CA ASP A 56 -11.29 -1.22 7.65
C ASP A 56 -10.76 0.10 7.06
N ALA A 57 -10.30 0.04 5.81
CA ALA A 57 -9.83 1.20 5.08
C ALA A 57 -10.90 2.30 5.01
N SER A 58 -12.20 1.97 4.91
CA SER A 58 -13.30 2.94 4.96
C SER A 58 -13.31 3.76 6.23
N ALA A 59 -13.03 3.13 7.37
CA ALA A 59 -13.01 3.80 8.67
C ALA A 59 -11.80 4.73 8.81
N ILE A 60 -10.64 4.33 8.28
CA ILE A 60 -9.46 5.20 8.18
C ILE A 60 -9.78 6.42 7.30
N MET A 61 -10.38 6.21 6.11
CA MET A 61 -10.74 7.29 5.19
C MET A 61 -11.70 8.30 5.84
N ASP A 62 -12.70 7.84 6.59
CA ASP A 62 -13.66 8.73 7.27
C ASP A 62 -13.02 9.49 8.44
N ALA A 63 -12.16 8.83 9.22
CA ALA A 63 -11.52 9.42 10.39
C ALA A 63 -10.39 10.41 10.05
N THR A 64 -9.77 10.30 8.88
CA THR A 64 -8.54 11.04 8.53
C THR A 64 -8.61 11.85 7.25
N GLY A 65 -9.50 11.49 6.31
CA GLY A 65 -9.49 12.03 4.95
C GLY A 65 -8.47 11.38 4.01
N LEU A 66 -7.74 10.34 4.44
CA LEU A 66 -6.77 9.61 3.61
C LEU A 66 -7.42 9.08 2.32
N LYS A 67 -6.72 9.22 1.19
CA LYS A 67 -7.18 8.74 -0.13
C LYS A 67 -6.29 7.68 -0.78
N ALA A 68 -5.03 7.56 -0.40
CA ALA A 68 -4.14 6.56 -0.98
C ALA A 68 -3.59 5.60 0.07
N PHE A 69 -3.48 4.33 -0.30
CA PHE A 69 -2.99 3.23 0.54
C PHE A 69 -1.93 2.46 -0.23
N GLN A 70 -0.85 2.04 0.42
CA GLN A 70 0.18 1.20 -0.19
C GLN A 70 0.01 -0.25 0.28
N LEU A 71 -0.44 -1.13 -0.61
CA LEU A 71 -0.80 -2.50 -0.25
C LEU A 71 0.43 -3.41 -0.25
N ALA A 72 0.68 -4.04 0.90
CA ALA A 72 1.86 -4.85 1.18
C ALA A 72 1.51 -6.34 1.36
N PHE A 73 2.24 -7.31 0.80
CA PHE A 73 3.30 -7.23 -0.22
C PHE A 73 3.07 -8.26 -1.32
N VAL A 74 3.46 -7.92 -2.55
CA VAL A 74 3.59 -8.88 -3.64
C VAL A 74 4.97 -9.55 -3.61
N LEU A 75 4.96 -10.87 -3.67
CA LEU A 75 6.12 -11.76 -3.60
C LEU A 75 6.06 -12.86 -4.66
N ALA A 76 7.18 -13.55 -4.86
CA ALA A 76 7.22 -14.80 -5.61
C ALA A 76 6.54 -15.93 -4.81
N PRO A 77 6.06 -17.02 -5.45
CA PRO A 77 5.36 -18.09 -4.76
C PRO A 77 6.30 -18.86 -3.82
N ASN A 78 5.80 -19.24 -2.65
CA ASN A 78 6.47 -20.17 -1.76
C ASN A 78 6.64 -21.53 -2.48
N GLY A 79 7.88 -22.00 -2.58
CA GLY A 79 8.25 -23.15 -3.42
C GLY A 79 8.81 -22.79 -4.81
N GLY A 80 8.83 -21.50 -5.16
CA GLY A 80 9.47 -20.96 -6.36
C GLY A 80 8.54 -20.72 -7.54
N GLY A 81 8.92 -19.78 -8.40
CA GLY A 81 8.19 -19.39 -9.61
C GLY A 81 8.28 -17.89 -9.90
N CYS A 82 8.06 -17.50 -11.15
CA CYS A 82 8.04 -16.12 -11.60
C CYS A 82 6.59 -15.65 -11.85
N THR A 83 5.75 -15.69 -10.80
CA THR A 83 4.35 -15.24 -10.83
C THR A 83 3.99 -14.48 -9.55
N PRO A 84 3.22 -13.38 -9.63
CA PRO A 84 2.92 -12.57 -8.46
C PRO A 84 1.91 -13.25 -7.52
N THR A 85 2.25 -13.25 -6.23
CA THR A 85 1.40 -13.71 -5.13
C THR A 85 1.36 -12.67 -4.01
N TRP A 86 0.25 -12.57 -3.29
CA TRP A 86 0.24 -11.88 -2.00
C TRP A 86 0.89 -12.79 -0.94
N GLY A 87 1.87 -12.25 -0.21
CA GLY A 87 2.51 -12.95 0.92
C GLY A 87 3.16 -14.31 0.58
N GLY A 88 3.55 -14.52 -0.68
CA GLY A 88 4.10 -15.80 -1.15
C GLY A 88 3.08 -16.94 -1.31
N THR A 89 1.79 -16.70 -1.04
CA THR A 89 0.80 -17.78 -0.88
C THR A 89 -0.43 -17.68 -1.78
N ALA A 90 -0.99 -16.48 -1.97
CA ALA A 90 -2.24 -16.29 -2.71
C ALA A 90 -1.99 -15.69 -4.10
N PRO A 91 -2.26 -16.40 -5.22
CA PRO A 91 -2.00 -15.87 -6.57
C PRO A 91 -2.82 -14.63 -6.89
N VAL A 92 -2.15 -13.57 -7.36
CA VAL A 92 -2.78 -12.29 -7.76
C VAL A 92 -3.77 -12.48 -8.91
N SER A 93 -3.52 -13.45 -9.80
CA SER A 93 -4.40 -13.77 -10.93
C SER A 93 -5.80 -14.21 -10.54
N SER A 94 -5.96 -14.80 -9.34
CA SER A 94 -7.24 -15.27 -8.78
C SER A 94 -7.67 -14.52 -7.52
N ASP A 95 -6.99 -13.43 -7.15
CA ASP A 95 -7.33 -12.68 -5.94
C ASP A 95 -8.76 -12.11 -5.99
N THR A 96 -9.46 -12.25 -4.87
CA THR A 96 -10.75 -11.61 -4.58
C THR A 96 -10.72 -10.80 -3.28
N ALA A 97 -9.78 -11.10 -2.37
CA ALA A 97 -9.74 -10.50 -1.05
C ALA A 97 -9.16 -9.08 -1.11
N VAL A 98 -8.00 -8.92 -1.75
CA VAL A 98 -7.37 -7.59 -1.88
C VAL A 98 -8.12 -6.73 -2.89
N GLN A 99 -8.64 -7.32 -3.96
CA GLN A 99 -9.60 -6.69 -4.87
C GLN A 99 -10.81 -6.09 -4.12
N SER A 100 -11.32 -6.75 -3.08
CA SER A 100 -12.43 -6.22 -2.27
C SER A 100 -12.01 -4.95 -1.51
N VAL A 101 -10.83 -4.97 -0.88
CA VAL A 101 -10.26 -3.79 -0.18
C VAL A 101 -10.04 -2.62 -1.15
N ILE A 102 -9.46 -2.87 -2.33
CA ILE A 102 -9.27 -1.87 -3.39
C ILE A 102 -10.61 -1.28 -3.85
N SER A 103 -11.64 -2.12 -4.02
CA SER A 103 -12.97 -1.68 -4.44
C SER A 103 -13.62 -0.78 -3.39
N THR A 104 -13.46 -1.12 -2.10
CA THR A 104 -13.92 -0.31 -0.96
C THR A 104 -13.24 1.06 -0.92
N ILE A 105 -11.91 1.12 -1.10
CA ILE A 105 -11.15 2.37 -1.15
C ILE A 105 -11.61 3.25 -2.32
N ARG A 106 -11.74 2.67 -3.52
CA ARG A 106 -12.18 3.38 -4.74
C ARG A 106 -13.62 3.86 -4.68
N ALA A 107 -14.52 3.11 -4.05
CA ALA A 107 -15.91 3.53 -3.80
C ALA A 107 -16.00 4.82 -2.96
N LYS A 108 -14.96 5.15 -2.17
CA LYS A 108 -14.87 6.37 -1.36
C LYS A 108 -13.93 7.43 -1.98
N GLY A 109 -13.65 7.31 -3.28
CA GLY A 109 -12.82 8.24 -4.05
C GLY A 109 -11.35 8.24 -3.66
N GLY A 110 -10.85 7.12 -3.12
CA GLY A 110 -9.44 6.84 -2.96
C GLY A 110 -8.88 5.96 -4.08
N ASP A 111 -7.60 5.60 -3.98
CA ASP A 111 -6.95 4.62 -4.83
C ASP A 111 -5.78 3.94 -4.09
N VAL A 112 -5.03 3.06 -4.75
CA VAL A 112 -3.95 2.28 -4.14
C VAL A 112 -2.65 2.31 -4.95
N SER A 113 -1.53 2.21 -4.23
CA SER A 113 -0.27 1.66 -4.73
C SER A 113 -0.17 0.20 -4.28
N VAL A 114 0.63 -0.62 -4.97
CA VAL A 114 1.04 -1.94 -4.48
C VAL A 114 2.55 -1.93 -4.27
N SER A 115 2.98 -2.41 -3.11
CA SER A 115 4.40 -2.60 -2.81
C SER A 115 4.82 -4.05 -3.07
N ILE A 116 5.96 -4.17 -3.73
CA ILE A 116 6.68 -5.39 -4.04
C ILE A 116 7.76 -5.56 -2.99
N GLY A 117 7.96 -6.79 -2.49
CA GLY A 117 9.11 -7.08 -1.62
C GLY A 117 8.81 -6.95 -0.12
N GLY A 118 9.50 -6.04 0.55
CA GLY A 118 9.54 -5.91 2.00
C GLY A 118 10.41 -6.98 2.68
N TYR A 119 10.62 -6.93 3.99
CA TYR A 119 11.58 -7.79 4.71
C TYR A 119 11.39 -9.30 4.44
N GLY A 120 10.14 -9.79 4.49
CA GLY A 120 9.81 -11.22 4.41
C GLY A 120 9.86 -11.86 3.02
N GLY A 121 9.99 -13.19 2.98
CA GLY A 121 9.74 -14.02 1.79
C GLY A 121 10.72 -13.88 0.62
N THR A 122 10.42 -14.58 -0.48
CA THR A 122 11.19 -14.56 -1.73
C THR A 122 10.58 -13.58 -2.72
N LYS A 123 11.41 -12.71 -3.29
CA LYS A 123 10.98 -11.65 -4.20
C LYS A 123 11.08 -12.09 -5.66
N LEU A 124 10.34 -11.43 -6.55
CA LEU A 124 10.29 -11.85 -7.95
C LEU A 124 11.60 -11.57 -8.69
N GLY A 125 12.36 -10.54 -8.33
CA GLY A 125 13.72 -10.30 -8.84
C GLY A 125 14.70 -11.42 -8.51
N GLN A 126 14.55 -12.06 -7.34
CA GLN A 126 15.29 -13.28 -6.98
C GLN A 126 14.83 -14.52 -7.76
N ALA A 127 13.55 -14.62 -8.12
CA ALA A 127 12.94 -15.83 -8.68
C ALA A 127 12.80 -15.85 -10.22
N CYS A 128 12.73 -14.68 -10.85
CA CYS A 128 12.66 -14.47 -12.29
C CYS A 128 14.08 -14.43 -12.90
N ALA A 129 14.19 -14.79 -14.18
CA ALA A 129 15.50 -14.95 -14.84
C ALA A 129 16.17 -13.62 -15.21
N ASP A 130 15.37 -12.59 -15.51
CA ASP A 130 15.83 -11.33 -16.08
C ASP A 130 14.85 -10.17 -15.78
N PRO A 131 15.22 -8.90 -16.05
CA PRO A 131 14.32 -7.77 -15.81
C PRO A 131 13.02 -7.81 -16.62
N ALA A 132 13.00 -8.47 -17.78
CA ALA A 132 11.83 -8.50 -18.66
C ALA A 132 10.75 -9.47 -18.14
N SER A 133 11.16 -10.65 -17.68
CA SER A 133 10.29 -11.62 -17.00
C SER A 133 9.80 -11.08 -15.66
N THR A 134 10.68 -10.40 -14.92
CA THR A 134 10.33 -9.70 -13.67
C THR A 134 9.28 -8.60 -13.93
N ALA A 135 9.48 -7.73 -14.93
CA ALA A 135 8.48 -6.75 -15.35
C ALA A 135 7.17 -7.39 -15.81
N ALA A 136 7.21 -8.50 -16.54
CA ALA A 136 6.02 -9.21 -17.00
C ALA A 136 5.22 -9.83 -15.82
N ALA A 137 5.88 -10.19 -14.72
CA ALA A 137 5.20 -10.59 -13.49
C ALA A 137 4.49 -9.40 -12.83
N TYR A 138 5.17 -8.26 -12.66
CA TYR A 138 4.58 -7.06 -12.05
C TYR A 138 3.51 -6.38 -12.91
N GLN A 139 3.63 -6.42 -14.24
CA GLN A 139 2.59 -5.92 -15.15
C GLN A 139 1.26 -6.66 -14.95
N GLN A 140 1.26 -7.93 -14.52
CA GLN A 140 0.03 -8.63 -14.17
C GLN A 140 -0.65 -7.99 -12.95
N VAL A 141 0.12 -7.51 -11.97
CA VAL A 141 -0.40 -6.79 -10.79
C VAL A 141 -1.00 -5.44 -11.20
N ILE A 142 -0.25 -4.64 -11.98
CA ILE A 142 -0.72 -3.35 -12.51
C ILE A 142 -2.01 -3.53 -13.31
N THR A 143 -2.06 -4.55 -14.18
CA THR A 143 -3.22 -4.81 -15.05
C THR A 143 -4.41 -5.39 -14.25
N ARG A 144 -4.16 -6.29 -13.29
CA ARG A 144 -5.20 -6.95 -12.48
C ARG A 144 -6.01 -5.95 -11.67
N TYR A 145 -5.34 -4.93 -11.12
CA TYR A 145 -5.98 -3.93 -10.26
C TYR A 145 -6.14 -2.56 -10.93
N GLY A 146 -5.58 -2.33 -12.13
CA GLY A 146 -5.57 -1.02 -12.77
C GLY A 146 -4.81 0.00 -11.91
N LEU A 147 -3.52 -0.25 -11.66
CA LEU A 147 -2.71 0.59 -10.78
C LEU A 147 -2.17 1.83 -11.49
N HIS A 148 -2.14 2.93 -10.75
CA HIS A 148 -1.48 4.18 -11.13
C HIS A 148 -0.22 4.47 -10.29
N ALA A 149 0.08 3.64 -9.30
CA ALA A 149 1.31 3.66 -8.55
C ALA A 149 1.80 2.25 -8.21
N ILE A 150 3.13 2.11 -8.10
CA ILE A 150 3.79 0.89 -7.64
C ILE A 150 5.05 1.25 -6.85
N ASP A 151 5.39 0.42 -5.88
CA ASP A 151 6.57 0.59 -5.03
C ASP A 151 7.42 -0.68 -5.02
N PHE A 152 8.74 -0.51 -5.05
CA PHE A 152 9.73 -1.57 -4.98
C PHE A 152 10.45 -1.47 -3.64
N ASP A 153 10.07 -2.29 -2.67
CA ASP A 153 10.60 -2.27 -1.31
C ASP A 153 11.72 -3.30 -1.18
N LEU A 154 12.94 -2.84 -1.41
CA LEU A 154 14.12 -3.65 -1.63
C LEU A 154 14.93 -3.77 -0.33
N GLU A 155 14.69 -4.87 0.37
CA GLU A 155 15.26 -5.18 1.69
C GLU A 155 16.16 -6.43 1.68
N GLU A 156 16.72 -6.77 2.85
CA GLU A 156 17.41 -8.04 3.08
C GLU A 156 16.47 -9.24 2.83
N PRO A 157 16.99 -10.38 2.34
CA PRO A 157 18.31 -10.58 1.72
C PRO A 157 18.31 -10.29 0.20
N GLU A 158 17.25 -9.68 -0.36
CA GLU A 158 17.18 -9.42 -1.80
C GLU A 158 18.21 -8.38 -2.25
N TYR A 159 18.32 -7.26 -1.53
CA TYR A 159 19.18 -6.17 -1.96
C TYR A 159 20.68 -6.50 -1.91
N GLU A 160 21.03 -7.66 -1.33
CA GLU A 160 22.37 -8.23 -1.27
C GLU A 160 22.72 -9.04 -2.53
N ASN A 161 21.70 -9.45 -3.29
CA ASN A 161 21.84 -10.22 -4.51
C ASN A 161 21.86 -9.28 -5.73
N THR A 162 23.06 -9.06 -6.29
CA THR A 162 23.27 -8.21 -7.47
C THR A 162 22.40 -8.60 -8.68
N ALA A 163 22.11 -9.89 -8.87
CA ALA A 163 21.25 -10.32 -9.98
C ALA A 163 19.78 -9.97 -9.73
N ALA A 164 19.32 -10.05 -8.48
CA ALA A 164 17.98 -9.65 -8.08
C ALA A 164 17.80 -8.13 -8.18
N ILE A 165 18.73 -7.32 -7.66
CA ILE A 165 18.69 -5.86 -7.80
C ILE A 165 18.70 -5.41 -9.26
N ARG A 166 19.52 -6.03 -10.12
CA ARG A 166 19.49 -5.79 -11.58
C ARG A 166 18.10 -6.09 -12.17
N ASN A 167 17.48 -7.19 -11.74
CA ASN A 167 16.15 -7.60 -12.18
C ASN A 167 15.06 -6.61 -11.73
N GLU A 168 15.05 -6.23 -10.45
CA GLU A 168 14.08 -5.29 -9.88
C GLU A 168 14.18 -3.89 -10.49
N ILE A 169 15.37 -3.31 -10.51
CA ILE A 169 15.62 -1.98 -11.08
C ILE A 169 15.29 -1.93 -12.57
N GLY A 170 15.67 -2.96 -13.32
CA GLY A 170 15.33 -3.06 -14.73
C GLY A 170 13.83 -3.29 -14.96
N ALA A 171 13.16 -4.01 -14.07
CA ALA A 171 11.71 -4.18 -14.12
C ALA A 171 10.98 -2.86 -13.84
N ALA A 172 11.34 -2.16 -12.78
CA ALA A 172 10.81 -0.84 -12.43
C ALA A 172 10.92 0.14 -13.61
N LYS A 173 12.08 0.18 -14.28
CA LYS A 173 12.30 0.95 -15.51
C LYS A 173 11.37 0.55 -16.65
N ILE A 174 11.23 -0.75 -16.93
CA ILE A 174 10.36 -1.27 -18.01
C ILE A 174 8.88 -0.91 -17.71
N LEU A 175 8.43 -1.04 -16.46
CA LEU A 175 7.07 -0.69 -16.06
C LEU A 175 6.79 0.81 -16.20
N GLN A 176 7.72 1.67 -15.77
CA GLN A 176 7.62 3.13 -15.91
C GLN A 176 7.53 3.54 -17.40
N GLN A 177 8.24 2.85 -18.29
CA GLN A 177 8.19 3.08 -19.74
C GLN A 177 6.88 2.57 -20.38
N ASN A 178 6.40 1.40 -19.95
CA ASN A 178 5.21 0.76 -20.53
C ASN A 178 3.89 1.33 -20.02
N ASN A 179 3.88 2.01 -18.87
CA ASN A 179 2.68 2.56 -18.23
C ASN A 179 2.85 4.07 -18.01
N PRO A 180 2.65 4.93 -19.04
CA PRO A 180 2.81 6.37 -18.91
C PRO A 180 1.91 6.95 -17.80
N GLY A 181 2.52 7.67 -16.86
CA GLY A 181 1.82 8.21 -15.69
C GLY A 181 1.79 7.30 -14.47
N LEU A 182 2.39 6.09 -14.53
CA LEU A 182 2.64 5.26 -13.34
C LEU A 182 3.64 5.98 -12.42
N TYR A 183 3.22 6.28 -11.19
CA TYR A 183 4.13 6.72 -10.13
C TYR A 183 4.94 5.50 -9.62
N VAL A 184 6.27 5.56 -9.75
CA VAL A 184 7.17 4.48 -9.31
C VAL A 184 8.05 4.98 -8.17
N SER A 185 7.99 4.31 -7.02
CA SER A 185 8.94 4.50 -5.92
C SER A 185 9.84 3.27 -5.71
N VAL A 186 11.04 3.50 -5.19
CA VAL A 186 11.96 2.45 -4.74
C VAL A 186 12.34 2.74 -3.29
N THR A 187 12.02 1.84 -2.38
CA THR A 187 12.27 1.95 -0.93
C THR A 187 13.44 1.02 -0.55
N THR A 188 14.30 1.45 0.38
CA THR A 188 15.46 0.69 0.87
C THR A 188 15.72 0.98 2.35
N ALA A 189 16.41 0.06 3.05
CA ALA A 189 16.83 0.28 4.44
C ALA A 189 17.67 1.56 4.62
N GLY A 190 17.35 2.32 5.67
CA GLY A 190 18.07 3.53 6.06
C GLY A 190 19.15 3.27 7.10
N THR A 191 20.15 4.16 7.16
CA THR A 191 21.17 4.18 8.23
C THR A 191 21.50 5.61 8.61
N ALA A 192 22.33 5.84 9.64
CA ALA A 192 22.83 7.17 9.97
C ALA A 192 23.55 7.86 8.78
N ASP A 193 24.14 7.09 7.85
CA ASP A 193 24.75 7.57 6.60
C ASP A 193 23.72 7.82 5.48
N GLY A 194 22.42 7.84 5.80
CA GLY A 194 21.32 7.84 4.85
C GLY A 194 20.92 6.43 4.44
N THR A 195 21.84 5.69 3.79
CA THR A 195 21.64 4.27 3.50
C THR A 195 22.94 3.46 3.56
N GLY A 196 22.79 2.16 3.77
CA GLY A 196 23.88 1.18 3.83
C GLY A 196 24.58 0.92 2.49
N TRP A 197 25.54 -0.01 2.48
CA TRP A 197 26.30 -0.35 1.27
C TRP A 197 25.40 -0.88 0.14
N PHE A 198 24.44 -1.76 0.47
CA PHE A 198 23.51 -2.34 -0.50
C PHE A 198 22.60 -1.28 -1.15
N GLY A 199 22.03 -0.36 -0.37
CA GLY A 199 21.27 0.78 -0.91
C GLY A 199 22.11 1.66 -1.84
N LYS A 200 23.39 1.89 -1.52
CA LYS A 200 24.33 2.59 -2.42
C LYS A 200 24.59 1.80 -3.72
N GLN A 201 24.65 0.46 -3.68
CA GLN A 201 24.74 -0.36 -4.90
C GLN A 201 23.44 -0.32 -5.72
N MET A 202 22.27 -0.34 -5.08
CA MET A 202 20.97 -0.20 -5.74
C MET A 202 20.86 1.12 -6.51
N LEU A 203 21.27 2.25 -5.92
CA LEU A 203 21.30 3.55 -6.60
C LEU A 203 22.31 3.58 -7.76
N LEU A 204 23.47 2.95 -7.61
CA LEU A 204 24.46 2.81 -8.68
C LEU A 204 23.93 1.94 -9.83
N GLU A 205 23.12 0.92 -9.56
CA GLU A 205 22.47 0.10 -10.58
C GLU A 205 21.33 0.86 -11.28
N ALA A 206 20.52 1.64 -10.54
CA ALA A 206 19.55 2.54 -11.16
C ALA A 206 20.24 3.53 -12.12
N LYS A 207 21.38 4.10 -11.70
CA LYS A 207 22.22 4.94 -12.58
C LYS A 207 22.80 4.16 -13.76
N SER A 208 23.32 2.95 -13.56
CA SER A 208 23.94 2.12 -14.61
C SER A 208 22.94 1.81 -15.72
N GLN A 209 21.69 1.54 -15.34
CA GLN A 209 20.59 1.26 -16.25
C GLN A 209 19.95 2.54 -16.83
N GLY A 210 20.30 3.74 -16.36
CA GLY A 210 19.65 4.99 -16.76
C GLY A 210 18.17 5.04 -16.35
N PHE A 211 17.88 4.61 -15.12
CA PHE A 211 16.57 4.65 -14.50
C PHE A 211 16.50 5.79 -13.47
N THR A 212 15.41 6.54 -13.52
CA THR A 212 15.05 7.55 -12.52
C THR A 212 13.58 7.33 -12.15
N PRO A 213 13.28 6.71 -11.00
CA PRO A 213 11.92 6.61 -10.49
C PRO A 213 11.37 8.01 -10.17
N ASN A 214 10.07 8.09 -9.83
CA ASN A 214 9.55 9.30 -9.19
C ASN A 214 10.28 9.52 -7.85
N ASN A 215 10.55 8.44 -7.11
CA ASN A 215 11.10 8.50 -5.78
C ASN A 215 12.11 7.39 -5.44
N PHE A 216 13.14 7.76 -4.68
CA PHE A 216 13.91 6.85 -3.83
C PHE A 216 13.61 7.18 -2.36
N SER A 217 13.12 6.20 -1.59
CA SER A 217 12.82 6.34 -0.16
C SER A 217 13.83 5.56 0.68
N ILE A 218 14.21 6.11 1.84
CA ILE A 218 14.87 5.34 2.91
C ILE A 218 13.90 5.01 4.04
N MET A 219 14.20 3.92 4.73
CA MET A 219 13.56 3.50 5.98
C MET A 219 14.46 3.83 7.19
N PRO A 220 14.38 5.04 7.77
CA PRO A 220 15.21 5.42 8.91
C PRO A 220 14.60 4.92 10.23
N PHE A 221 14.53 3.60 10.36
CA PHE A 221 14.20 2.85 11.57
C PHE A 221 14.98 1.54 11.56
N ASP A 222 15.11 0.89 12.71
CA ASP A 222 15.85 -0.37 12.94
C ASP A 222 17.37 -0.32 12.62
N GLY A 223 17.91 0.89 12.39
CA GLY A 223 19.33 1.17 12.12
C GLY A 223 20.10 1.84 13.27
N GLY A 224 19.55 1.89 14.48
CA GLY A 224 20.11 2.59 15.64
C GLY A 224 19.64 4.05 15.78
N PHE A 225 18.43 4.35 15.30
CA PHE A 225 17.85 5.68 15.32
C PHE A 225 17.33 6.08 16.72
N ASN A 226 17.32 7.38 16.99
CA ASN A 226 16.87 7.97 18.25
C ASN A 226 16.05 9.23 17.97
N GLY A 227 14.75 9.04 17.73
CA GLY A 227 13.80 10.11 17.40
C GLY A 227 14.10 10.85 16.09
N ALA A 228 13.27 11.84 15.78
CA ALA A 228 13.28 12.51 14.47
C ALA A 228 14.61 13.17 14.10
N ALA A 229 15.41 13.65 15.05
CA ALA A 229 16.70 14.29 14.77
C ALA A 229 17.69 13.34 14.07
N SER A 230 17.64 12.05 14.40
CA SER A 230 18.44 11.02 13.71
C SER A 230 17.89 10.68 12.33
N GLN A 231 16.56 10.71 12.15
CA GLN A 231 15.89 10.43 10.89
C GLN A 231 16.12 11.54 9.87
N THR A 232 15.99 12.82 10.26
CA THR A 232 16.28 13.97 9.39
C THR A 232 17.78 14.13 9.09
N GLY A 233 18.65 13.70 10.02
CA GLY A 233 20.08 13.56 9.76
C GLY A 233 20.37 12.54 8.66
N ALA A 234 19.73 11.36 8.72
CA ALA A 234 19.85 10.35 7.67
C ALA A 234 19.30 10.83 6.32
N LEU A 235 18.14 11.49 6.27
CA LEU A 235 17.62 12.11 5.04
C LEU A 235 18.63 13.12 4.45
N THR A 236 19.17 14.02 5.26
CA THR A 236 20.21 14.98 4.82
C THR A 236 21.44 14.28 4.20
N ASN A 237 21.85 13.14 4.75
CA ASN A 237 22.94 12.32 4.22
C ASN A 237 22.53 11.55 2.95
N PHE A 238 21.30 11.04 2.88
CA PHE A 238 20.76 10.35 1.71
C PHE A 238 20.60 11.31 0.52
N ASN A 239 20.14 12.53 0.75
CA ASN A 239 20.16 13.62 -0.23
C ASN A 239 21.55 13.83 -0.86
N SER A 240 22.60 13.80 -0.04
CA SER A 240 23.99 13.94 -0.49
C SER A 240 24.46 12.73 -1.31
N ILE A 241 23.95 11.52 -1.01
CA ILE A 241 24.16 10.32 -1.82
C ILE A 241 23.44 10.44 -3.18
N LEU A 242 22.20 10.94 -3.22
CA LEU A 242 21.47 11.17 -4.46
C LEU A 242 22.17 12.21 -5.36
N GLN A 243 22.59 13.35 -4.79
CA GLN A 243 23.38 14.38 -5.50
C GLN A 243 24.66 13.79 -6.10
N SER A 244 25.48 13.10 -5.29
CA SER A 244 26.74 12.52 -5.76
C SER A 244 26.57 11.35 -6.73
N THR A 245 25.49 10.58 -6.60
CA THR A 245 25.18 9.48 -7.52
C THR A 245 24.70 10.01 -8.85
N PHE A 246 23.66 10.85 -8.90
CA PHE A 246 23.01 11.23 -10.16
C PHE A 246 23.52 12.54 -10.77
N GLY A 247 24.32 13.32 -10.03
CA GLY A 247 24.79 14.64 -10.47
C GLY A 247 23.73 15.74 -10.35
N TRP A 248 22.71 15.51 -9.53
CA TRP A 248 21.63 16.45 -9.25
C TRP A 248 22.08 17.57 -8.30
N ASP A 249 21.40 18.72 -8.36
CA ASP A 249 21.45 19.69 -7.28
C ASP A 249 20.61 19.22 -6.08
N GLN A 250 20.79 19.89 -4.93
CA GLN A 250 20.10 19.55 -3.68
C GLN A 250 18.57 19.56 -3.79
N ALA A 251 18.00 20.52 -4.51
CA ALA A 251 16.55 20.66 -4.63
C ALA A 251 15.96 19.53 -5.50
N THR A 252 16.62 19.20 -6.60
CA THR A 252 16.28 18.06 -7.47
C THR A 252 16.44 16.74 -6.73
N ALA A 253 17.48 16.60 -5.90
CA ALA A 253 17.67 15.43 -5.07
C ALA A 253 16.53 15.24 -4.06
N TYR A 254 16.12 16.29 -3.32
CA TYR A 254 14.96 16.20 -2.41
C TYR A 254 13.67 15.90 -3.17
N ALA A 255 13.47 16.51 -4.34
CA ALA A 255 12.31 16.24 -5.22
C ALA A 255 12.30 14.82 -5.83
N HIS A 256 13.30 13.99 -5.56
CA HIS A 256 13.34 12.55 -5.82
C HIS A 256 13.52 11.72 -4.53
N GLU A 257 13.46 12.33 -3.36
CA GLU A 257 13.75 11.72 -2.07
C GLU A 257 12.47 11.44 -1.28
N GLY A 258 12.49 10.37 -0.47
CA GLY A 258 11.37 9.95 0.33
C GLY A 258 11.73 9.43 1.72
N PHE A 259 10.78 9.61 2.63
CA PHE A 259 10.78 9.03 3.97
C PHE A 259 9.76 7.89 4.04
N SER A 260 10.19 6.72 4.49
CA SER A 260 9.32 5.62 4.93
C SER A 260 9.58 5.35 6.41
N GLY A 261 8.75 5.88 7.31
CA GLY A 261 8.93 5.73 8.74
C GLY A 261 8.37 4.42 9.31
N MET A 262 8.56 4.18 10.61
CA MET A 262 7.82 3.17 11.37
C MET A 262 7.12 3.85 12.55
N ASN A 263 5.82 3.64 12.76
CA ASN A 263 5.07 4.36 13.79
C ASN A 263 5.22 3.74 15.20
N GLY A 264 5.47 4.55 16.23
CA GLY A 264 5.70 4.05 17.58
C GLY A 264 7.01 3.25 17.70
N ARG A 265 6.98 2.06 18.32
CA ARG A 265 8.18 1.25 18.57
C ARG A 265 8.64 0.51 17.30
N SER A 266 9.93 0.60 16.95
CA SER A 266 10.57 -0.22 15.90
C SER A 266 10.92 -1.62 16.41
N ASP A 267 11.28 -2.58 15.56
CA ASP A 267 11.62 -3.94 16.02
C ASP A 267 12.86 -3.97 16.94
N THR A 268 13.91 -3.20 16.65
CA THR A 268 15.10 -3.02 17.50
C THR A 268 14.82 -2.26 18.81
N GLY A 269 13.70 -1.56 18.92
CA GLY A 269 13.25 -0.88 20.15
C GLY A 269 13.47 0.63 20.19
N GLU A 270 13.64 1.23 19.03
CA GLU A 270 13.57 2.68 18.82
C GLU A 270 12.10 3.13 19.00
N TYR A 271 11.87 4.41 19.30
CA TYR A 271 10.51 4.95 19.44
C TYR A 271 10.33 6.22 18.59
N PHE A 272 9.28 6.24 17.78
CA PHE A 272 8.90 7.35 16.92
C PHE A 272 7.47 7.79 17.25
N THR A 273 7.37 8.88 18.01
CA THR A 273 6.11 9.44 18.48
C THR A 273 5.47 10.32 17.40
N GLN A 274 4.26 10.80 17.68
CA GLN A 274 3.56 11.81 16.89
C GLN A 274 4.36 13.13 16.81
N ALA A 275 5.18 13.45 17.83
CA ALA A 275 6.07 14.61 17.79
C ALA A 275 7.25 14.39 16.83
N ASP A 276 7.78 13.17 16.76
CA ASP A 276 8.81 12.81 15.79
C ASP A 276 8.25 12.87 14.36
N PHE A 277 7.08 12.28 14.13
CA PHE A 277 6.39 12.35 12.83
C PHE A 277 6.05 13.79 12.40
N GLN A 278 5.71 14.69 13.33
CA GLN A 278 5.54 16.11 13.01
C GLN A 278 6.86 16.74 12.58
N THR A 279 7.95 16.46 13.31
CA THR A 279 9.29 16.99 13.01
C THR A 279 9.80 16.52 11.64
N VAL A 280 9.60 15.25 11.28
CA VAL A 280 9.98 14.72 9.96
C VAL A 280 9.04 15.25 8.86
N LEU A 281 7.74 15.42 9.13
CA LEU A 281 6.81 16.05 8.18
C LEU A 281 7.22 17.50 7.87
N ASP A 282 7.59 18.28 8.88
CA ASP A 282 8.03 19.66 8.73
C ASP A 282 9.33 19.74 7.93
N TYR A 283 10.29 18.85 8.21
CA TYR A 283 11.51 18.67 7.42
C TYR A 283 11.17 18.35 5.95
N ALA A 284 10.40 17.30 5.68
CA ALA A 284 10.06 16.87 4.33
C ALA A 284 9.31 17.95 3.54
N THR A 285 8.40 18.67 4.19
CA THR A 285 7.65 19.78 3.57
C THR A 285 8.55 20.97 3.27
N SER A 286 9.46 21.34 4.19
CA SER A 286 10.38 22.47 4.01
C SER A 286 11.47 22.23 2.95
N HIS A 287 11.84 20.97 2.73
CA HIS A 287 12.78 20.56 1.67
C HIS A 287 12.10 20.22 0.34
N HIS A 288 10.77 20.28 0.26
CA HIS A 288 9.99 19.87 -0.91
C HIS A 288 10.29 18.43 -1.36
N MET A 289 10.41 17.52 -0.38
CA MET A 289 10.56 16.09 -0.65
C MET A 289 9.37 15.54 -1.42
N ASP A 290 9.59 14.51 -2.24
CA ASP A 290 8.51 13.90 -3.01
C ASP A 290 7.63 13.00 -2.15
N ARG A 291 8.19 12.17 -1.25
CA ARG A 291 7.45 11.09 -0.55
C ARG A 291 7.56 11.10 0.98
N PHE A 292 6.43 10.81 1.65
CA PHE A 292 6.31 10.56 3.09
C PHE A 292 5.30 9.43 3.28
N THR A 293 5.77 8.30 3.79
CA THR A 293 4.95 7.12 4.09
C THR A 293 5.41 6.51 5.42
N PHE A 294 4.71 5.49 5.91
CA PHE A 294 5.15 4.73 7.08
C PHE A 294 4.57 3.32 7.15
N TRP A 295 5.30 2.48 7.87
CA TRP A 295 4.91 1.17 8.36
C TRP A 295 4.31 1.27 9.78
N SER A 296 3.02 1.04 10.00
CA SER A 296 1.95 0.80 9.01
C SER A 296 0.59 1.20 9.59
N LEU A 297 -0.44 1.29 8.73
CA LEU A 297 -1.82 1.52 9.13
C LEU A 297 -2.36 0.42 10.06
N ASN A 298 -1.95 -0.83 9.87
CA ASN A 298 -2.29 -1.93 10.78
C ASN A 298 -1.96 -1.56 12.24
N ARG A 299 -0.81 -0.90 12.44
CA ARG A 299 -0.24 -0.51 13.72
C ARG A 299 -0.73 0.84 14.26
N ASP A 300 -1.51 1.62 13.50
CA ASP A 300 -1.87 3.01 13.84
C ASP A 300 -3.03 3.10 14.85
N ARG A 301 -2.84 2.43 15.99
CA ARG A 301 -3.74 2.38 17.15
C ARG A 301 -2.93 2.03 18.39
N GLN A 302 -3.43 2.43 19.56
CA GLN A 302 -2.76 2.16 20.84
C GLN A 302 -2.82 0.67 21.21
N CYS A 303 -1.74 0.14 21.80
CA CYS A 303 -1.76 -1.17 22.44
C CYS A 303 -2.47 -1.13 23.81
N THR A 304 -2.71 -2.31 24.41
CA THR A 304 -3.14 -2.44 25.81
C THR A 304 -2.21 -3.41 26.56
N PRO A 305 -1.37 -2.95 27.52
CA PRO A 305 -1.08 -1.55 27.87
C PRO A 305 -0.45 -0.77 26.69
N ALA A 306 -0.42 0.56 26.79
CA ALA A 306 -0.03 1.44 25.69
C ALA A 306 1.38 1.18 25.14
N ASP A 307 2.32 0.76 26.00
CA ASP A 307 3.70 0.41 25.66
C ASP A 307 3.87 -1.05 25.20
N ASN A 308 2.81 -1.86 25.20
CA ASN A 308 2.83 -3.31 25.00
C ASN A 308 3.86 -4.04 25.90
N GLY A 309 4.16 -3.50 27.09
CA GLY A 309 5.24 -3.99 27.95
C GLY A 309 6.63 -3.93 27.29
N GLY A 310 6.89 -2.89 26.49
CA GLY A 310 8.16 -2.62 25.83
C GLY A 310 8.46 -3.46 24.59
N ARG A 311 7.46 -4.07 23.95
CA ARG A 311 7.60 -4.95 22.76
C ARG A 311 6.93 -4.34 21.53
N THR A 312 7.45 -4.63 20.34
CA THR A 312 6.77 -4.29 19.08
C THR A 312 5.54 -5.17 18.86
N SER A 313 4.59 -4.68 18.06
CA SER A 313 3.42 -5.42 17.57
C SER A 313 3.17 -5.05 16.12
N GLY A 314 2.69 -6.00 15.31
CA GLY A 314 2.18 -5.74 13.95
C GLY A 314 0.78 -5.09 13.93
N THR A 315 0.06 -5.09 15.05
CA THR A 315 -1.34 -4.64 15.14
C THR A 315 -1.55 -3.35 15.93
N CYS A 316 -0.51 -2.84 16.60
CA CYS A 316 -0.55 -1.60 17.37
C CYS A 316 0.87 -1.01 17.55
N SER A 317 0.96 0.29 17.78
CA SER A 317 2.22 1.06 17.68
C SER A 317 3.13 0.93 18.91
N SER A 318 2.60 0.45 20.03
CA SER A 318 3.30 0.42 21.33
C SER A 318 3.70 1.81 21.85
N VAL A 319 2.94 2.84 21.48
CA VAL A 319 2.95 4.18 22.10
C VAL A 319 1.52 4.64 22.41
N ALA A 320 1.38 5.62 23.32
CA ALA A 320 0.10 6.26 23.59
C ALA A 320 -0.39 7.08 22.38
N GLN A 321 -1.58 6.79 21.87
CA GLN A 321 -2.17 7.47 20.72
C GLN A 321 -3.69 7.32 20.66
N ASN A 322 -4.37 8.15 19.87
CA ASN A 322 -5.70 7.82 19.35
C ASN A 322 -5.54 6.98 18.07
N SER A 323 -6.58 6.25 17.68
CA SER A 323 -6.58 5.57 16.38
C SER A 323 -6.38 6.57 15.23
N TRP A 324 -5.55 6.16 14.27
CA TRP A 324 -5.29 6.89 13.02
C TRP A 324 -4.56 8.23 13.20
N ASP A 325 -3.83 8.42 14.30
CA ASP A 325 -3.04 9.64 14.53
C ASP A 325 -1.84 9.73 13.59
N PHE A 326 -1.20 8.62 13.21
CA PHE A 326 -0.05 8.63 12.29
C PHE A 326 -0.49 8.83 10.83
N ALA A 327 -1.62 8.27 10.40
CA ALA A 327 -2.22 8.46 9.07
C ALA A 327 -2.52 9.93 8.75
N LYS A 328 -2.80 10.76 9.77
CA LYS A 328 -3.02 12.21 9.60
C LYS A 328 -1.78 12.95 9.08
N TYR A 329 -0.56 12.42 9.28
CA TYR A 329 0.67 13.04 8.75
C TYR A 329 0.79 12.83 7.24
N SER A 330 0.45 11.64 6.73
CA SER A 330 0.30 11.38 5.29
C SER A 330 -0.72 12.33 4.64
N VAL A 331 -1.88 12.55 5.28
CA VAL A 331 -2.91 13.47 4.77
C VAL A 331 -2.43 14.92 4.74
N LYS A 332 -1.74 15.40 5.79
CA LYS A 332 -1.09 16.71 5.81
C LYS A 332 -0.07 16.84 4.68
N PHE A 333 0.79 15.84 4.48
CA PHE A 333 1.79 15.84 3.41
C PHE A 333 1.15 15.85 2.02
N ALA A 334 -0.01 15.22 1.84
CA ALA A 334 -0.82 15.30 0.62
C ALA A 334 -1.47 16.69 0.39
N GLY A 335 -1.18 17.69 1.23
CA GLY A 335 -1.70 19.05 1.10
C GLY A 335 -3.11 19.24 1.65
N VAL A 336 -3.65 18.27 2.39
CA VAL A 336 -5.00 18.29 2.93
C VAL A 336 -4.98 18.40 4.45
N THR A 337 -5.82 19.27 5.00
CA THR A 337 -6.03 19.35 6.46
C THR A 337 -6.91 18.17 6.91
N PRO A 338 -6.43 17.28 7.79
CA PRO A 338 -7.26 16.19 8.32
C PRO A 338 -8.45 16.72 9.15
N PRO A 339 -9.55 15.98 9.27
CA PRO A 339 -10.62 16.31 10.20
C PRO A 339 -10.10 16.49 11.63
N THR A 340 -10.41 17.64 12.25
CA THR A 340 -10.02 17.94 13.64
C THR A 340 -10.97 17.37 14.67
N SER A 341 -12.19 16.97 14.26
CA SER A 341 -13.04 16.12 15.07
C SER A 341 -12.48 14.70 15.04
N THR A 342 -12.01 14.20 16.19
CA THR A 342 -12.07 12.76 16.46
C THR A 342 -13.50 12.33 16.13
N PRO A 343 -13.74 11.34 15.25
CA PRO A 343 -15.09 10.81 15.13
C PRO A 343 -15.49 10.32 16.50
N THR A 344 -16.52 10.95 17.09
CA THR A 344 -17.28 10.34 18.17
C THR A 344 -17.58 8.92 17.69
N PRO A 345 -17.28 7.86 18.46
CA PRO A 345 -17.58 6.51 18.02
C PRO A 345 -19.06 6.49 17.67
N THR A 346 -19.37 6.39 16.37
CA THR A 346 -20.74 6.21 15.91
C THR A 346 -21.20 4.97 16.63
N PRO A 347 -22.23 5.04 17.49
CA PRO A 347 -22.71 3.84 18.15
C PRO A 347 -23.09 2.89 17.03
N THR A 348 -22.40 1.74 16.96
CA THR A 348 -22.80 0.62 16.10
C THR A 348 -24.31 0.49 16.29
N PRO A 349 -25.12 0.61 15.22
CA PRO A 349 -26.56 0.63 15.38
C PRO A 349 -26.94 -0.64 16.13
N THR A 350 -27.42 -0.50 17.36
CA THR A 350 -27.74 -1.64 18.22
C THR A 350 -28.65 -2.54 17.41
N PRO A 351 -28.20 -3.75 17.01
CA PRO A 351 -29.07 -4.63 16.24
C PRO A 351 -30.30 -4.88 17.09
N THR A 352 -31.48 -4.66 16.52
CA THR A 352 -32.74 -4.94 17.21
C THR A 352 -32.65 -6.37 17.75
N PRO A 353 -32.75 -6.58 19.09
CA PRO A 353 -32.37 -7.84 19.69
C PRO A 353 -33.14 -8.99 19.05
N THR A 354 -32.38 -9.94 18.50
CA THR A 354 -32.98 -11.11 17.85
C THR A 354 -33.40 -12.07 18.95
N SER A 355 -34.51 -12.81 18.79
CA SER A 355 -34.93 -13.80 19.78
C SER A 355 -33.77 -14.75 20.14
N CYS A 356 -33.48 -14.93 21.43
CA CYS A 356 -32.39 -15.81 21.87
C CYS A 356 -32.50 -17.22 21.26
N LYS A 357 -31.37 -17.72 20.77
CA LYS A 357 -31.17 -19.12 20.39
C LYS A 357 -31.21 -20.01 21.63
N THR A 358 -31.15 -21.33 21.44
CA THR A 358 -31.04 -22.30 22.54
C THR A 358 -29.87 -21.98 23.46
N ALA A 359 -30.07 -21.98 24.77
CA ALA A 359 -29.02 -21.66 25.73
C ALA A 359 -27.82 -22.62 25.60
N TRP A 360 -26.60 -22.08 25.67
CA TRP A 360 -25.36 -22.85 25.67
C TRP A 360 -25.31 -23.81 26.88
N SER A 361 -24.90 -25.05 26.63
CA SER A 361 -24.67 -26.08 27.64
C SER A 361 -23.22 -26.54 27.60
N ALA A 362 -22.58 -26.55 28.76
CA ALA A 362 -21.22 -27.05 28.97
C ALA A 362 -21.04 -28.52 28.54
N THR A 363 -22.10 -29.34 28.61
CA THR A 363 -22.02 -30.77 28.28
C THR A 363 -22.28 -31.06 26.79
N ALA A 364 -22.84 -30.11 26.05
CA ALA A 364 -23.15 -30.28 24.64
C ALA A 364 -21.90 -30.08 23.75
N THR A 365 -21.90 -30.76 22.61
CA THR A 365 -20.89 -30.62 21.57
C THR A 365 -21.46 -29.78 20.44
N TYR A 366 -20.67 -28.84 19.94
CA TYR A 366 -21.05 -27.92 18.86
C TYR A 366 -20.08 -28.08 17.69
N THR A 367 -20.58 -27.98 16.46
CA THR A 367 -19.79 -27.94 15.22
C THR A 367 -19.94 -26.59 14.52
N ALA A 368 -19.07 -26.32 13.55
CA ALA A 368 -19.08 -25.08 12.78
C ALA A 368 -20.50 -24.74 12.26
N GLY A 369 -20.95 -23.52 12.57
CA GLY A 369 -22.29 -23.03 12.22
C GLY A 369 -23.40 -23.33 13.22
N ASN A 370 -23.16 -24.05 14.32
CA ASN A 370 -24.15 -24.17 15.41
C ASN A 370 -24.28 -22.86 16.17
N GLU A 371 -25.52 -22.51 16.56
CA GLU A 371 -25.89 -21.24 17.18
C GLU A 371 -26.46 -21.46 18.59
N VAL A 372 -26.03 -20.67 19.57
CA VAL A 372 -26.46 -20.74 20.97
C VAL A 372 -26.68 -19.35 21.56
N SER A 373 -27.42 -19.24 22.67
CA SER A 373 -27.44 -18.03 23.49
C SER A 373 -26.59 -18.20 24.76
N TYR A 374 -25.80 -17.18 25.09
CA TYR A 374 -25.02 -17.10 26.33
C TYR A 374 -24.75 -15.63 26.67
N GLY A 375 -24.91 -15.26 27.94
CA GLY A 375 -24.61 -13.88 28.38
C GLY A 375 -25.47 -12.77 27.78
N LYS A 376 -26.72 -13.05 27.34
CA LYS A 376 -27.60 -12.12 26.58
C LYS A 376 -27.11 -11.80 25.15
N HIS A 377 -26.36 -12.72 24.57
CA HIS A 377 -25.88 -12.65 23.20
C HIS A 377 -26.14 -13.99 22.51
N ASN A 378 -26.38 -13.96 21.21
CA ASN A 378 -26.33 -15.14 20.34
C ASN A 378 -24.90 -15.33 19.85
N TRP A 379 -24.47 -16.59 19.72
CA TRP A 379 -23.11 -16.95 19.36
C TRP A 379 -23.09 -18.09 18.37
N LYS A 380 -22.18 -18.03 17.39
CA LYS A 380 -21.97 -19.05 16.37
C LYS A 380 -20.64 -19.79 16.59
N ALA A 381 -20.66 -21.12 16.58
CA ALA A 381 -19.45 -21.92 16.63
C ALA A 381 -18.67 -21.81 15.31
N LYS A 382 -17.38 -21.49 15.39
CA LYS A 382 -16.45 -21.38 14.24
C LYS A 382 -15.89 -22.75 13.83
N TRP A 383 -15.76 -23.68 14.79
CA TRP A 383 -15.28 -25.05 14.60
C TRP A 383 -15.87 -25.98 15.68
N TRP A 384 -15.37 -27.22 15.78
CA TRP A 384 -15.81 -28.18 16.81
C TRP A 384 -15.41 -27.71 18.22
N THR A 385 -16.34 -27.74 19.17
CA THR A 385 -16.06 -27.41 20.58
C THR A 385 -17.01 -28.13 21.56
N GLN A 386 -16.54 -28.32 22.80
CA GLN A 386 -17.32 -28.77 23.96
C GLN A 386 -16.77 -28.10 25.22
N ASN A 387 -17.66 -27.70 26.14
CA ASN A 387 -17.30 -27.09 27.44
C ASN A 387 -16.51 -25.75 27.40
N GLU A 388 -16.29 -25.16 26.22
CA GLU A 388 -15.76 -23.80 26.09
C GLU A 388 -16.90 -22.78 26.01
N ALA A 389 -16.97 -21.87 26.99
CA ALA A 389 -18.07 -20.90 27.07
C ALA A 389 -17.92 -19.77 26.03
N PRO A 390 -19.01 -19.33 25.38
CA PRO A 390 -18.98 -18.17 24.49
C PRO A 390 -18.52 -16.90 25.22
N GLY A 391 -17.75 -16.05 24.54
CA GLY A 391 -17.18 -14.83 25.12
C GLY A 391 -16.05 -15.02 26.14
N ALA A 392 -15.65 -16.25 26.47
CA ALA A 392 -14.53 -16.50 27.41
C ALA A 392 -13.15 -16.14 26.82
N SER A 393 -13.03 -16.06 25.50
CA SER A 393 -11.86 -15.61 24.76
C SER A 393 -12.27 -15.16 23.36
N GLU A 394 -11.72 -14.05 22.88
CA GLU A 394 -11.88 -13.54 21.51
C GLU A 394 -11.36 -14.56 20.46
N TRP A 395 -10.30 -15.28 20.82
CA TRP A 395 -9.70 -16.37 20.05
C TRP A 395 -10.41 -17.72 20.27
N GLY A 396 -11.41 -17.77 21.15
CA GLY A 396 -12.17 -18.98 21.45
C GLY A 396 -13.01 -19.47 20.26
N PRO A 397 -13.70 -20.61 20.39
CA PRO A 397 -14.43 -21.25 19.28
C PRO A 397 -15.71 -20.51 18.85
N TRP A 398 -16.06 -19.39 19.47
CA TRP A 398 -17.31 -18.67 19.26
C TRP A 398 -17.10 -17.34 18.53
N GLN A 399 -18.07 -16.98 17.70
CA GLN A 399 -18.27 -15.66 17.09
C GLN A 399 -19.53 -15.04 17.71
N ASP A 400 -19.47 -13.79 18.13
CA ASP A 400 -20.65 -13.04 18.61
C ASP A 400 -21.55 -12.67 17.43
N GLU A 401 -22.85 -13.00 17.52
CA GLU A 401 -23.88 -12.62 16.54
C GLU A 401 -24.78 -11.48 17.05
N GLY A 402 -24.48 -10.92 18.24
CA GLY A 402 -25.14 -9.77 18.83
C GLY A 402 -26.19 -10.12 19.89
N ALA A 403 -26.77 -9.08 20.46
CA ALA A 403 -27.63 -9.17 21.65
C ALA A 403 -28.93 -9.97 21.44
N CYS A 404 -29.35 -10.65 22.51
CA CYS A 404 -30.62 -11.36 22.66
C CYS A 404 -31.16 -11.23 24.11
#